data_AF-A0A846D9H3-F1
#
_entry.id   AF-A0A846D9H3-F1
#
_cell.length_a   1.000
_cell.length_b   1.000
_cell.length_c   1.000
_cell.angle_alpha   90.00
_cell.angle_beta   90.00
_cell.angle_gamma   90.00
#
_symmetry.space_group_name_H-M   'P 1'
#
loop_
_entity.id
_entity.type
_entity.pdbx_description
1 polymer ?
#
loop_
_entity_poly.entity_id
_entity_poly.type
_entity_poly.pdbx_seq_one_letter_code
_entity_poly.pdbx_strand_id
1 'polypeptide(L)'
;MGLGDRYFELIDDIVKTTLKGKIRSKSQVYQMLVKGVQVGTGEIFERCLDQRFDMTQAEIDNPKSELKQAKAIRKLRALNTIRGEWEQWQEENRVSETITSAIKSITTAEPADRFTALLRVIDPNQQPPLTLQQLASLAKPLKQQAQQASESDTAKDLGQLAAGITAGLASWQRLEDYLVSWIYDQSRGSLGFEGTPEQRGPWGLWGKKVDSPLPQSLFQTLALNQSFHEWADTQPSLELEAWVELAVILQCLQRGLVNWFDKMVYDSKMGAKLSISTFI
;
A
#
# COMPACT_ATOMS: atom_id res chain seq x y z
N MET A 1 -8.40 27.85 -26.30
CA MET A 1 -8.55 28.02 -24.83
C MET A 1 -7.51 27.13 -24.18
N GLY A 2 -6.63 27.70 -23.35
CA GLY A 2 -5.52 26.95 -22.74
C GLY A 2 -6.01 25.98 -21.66
N LEU A 3 -5.19 24.98 -21.34
CA LEU A 3 -5.45 24.05 -20.21
C LEU A 3 -5.58 24.79 -18.88
N GLY A 4 -4.74 25.81 -18.65
CA GLY A 4 -4.84 26.67 -17.45
C GLY A 4 -6.15 27.43 -17.35
N ASP A 5 -6.66 27.98 -18.46
CA ASP A 5 -7.95 28.70 -18.47
C ASP A 5 -9.10 27.78 -18.07
N ARG A 6 -9.08 26.53 -18.54
CA ARG A 6 -10.07 25.51 -18.18
C ARG A 6 -10.04 25.17 -16.68
N TYR A 7 -8.85 25.10 -16.09
CA TYR A 7 -8.72 24.84 -14.65
C TYR A 7 -9.13 26.04 -13.80
N PHE A 8 -8.85 27.27 -14.25
CA PHE A 8 -9.40 28.45 -13.59
C PHE A 8 -10.93 28.45 -13.62
N GLU A 9 -11.55 28.13 -14.75
CA GLU A 9 -13.01 28.04 -14.84
C GLU A 9 -13.58 26.95 -13.94
N LEU A 10 -12.94 25.78 -13.89
CA LEU A 10 -13.36 24.69 -13.01
C LEU A 10 -13.30 25.11 -11.53
N ILE A 11 -12.18 25.69 -11.10
CA ILE A 11 -11.99 26.17 -9.72
C ILE A 11 -13.04 27.24 -9.39
N ASP A 12 -13.24 28.21 -10.28
CA ASP A 12 -14.20 29.28 -10.08
C ASP A 12 -15.64 28.78 -10.03
N ASP A 13 -16.00 27.77 -10.84
CA ASP A 13 -17.33 27.16 -10.82
C ASP A 13 -17.59 26.40 -9.51
N ILE A 14 -16.60 25.63 -9.03
CA ILE A 14 -16.69 24.94 -7.73
C ILE A 14 -16.84 25.97 -6.60
N VAL A 15 -16.02 27.03 -6.59
CA VAL A 15 -16.11 28.10 -5.59
C VAL A 15 -17.47 28.80 -5.65
N LYS A 16 -17.95 29.16 -6.84
CA LYS A 16 -19.25 29.82 -7.04
C LYS A 16 -20.41 28.94 -6.58
N THR A 17 -20.34 27.64 -6.87
CA THR A 17 -21.37 26.66 -6.48
C THR A 17 -21.35 26.42 -4.97
N THR A 18 -20.17 26.42 -4.35
CA THR A 18 -19.99 26.37 -2.88
C THR A 18 -20.60 27.60 -2.21
N LEU A 19 -20.29 28.79 -2.70
CA LEU A 19 -20.81 30.06 -2.17
C LEU A 19 -22.34 30.19 -2.30
N LYS A 20 -22.93 29.54 -3.31
CA LYS A 20 -24.39 29.45 -3.49
C LYS A 20 -25.05 28.41 -2.58
N GLY A 21 -24.28 27.67 -1.77
CA GLY A 21 -24.80 26.59 -0.93
C GLY A 21 -25.31 25.39 -1.72
N LYS A 22 -24.91 25.25 -3.00
CA LYS A 22 -25.36 24.16 -3.88
C LYS A 22 -24.51 22.90 -3.79
N ILE A 23 -23.35 22.98 -3.14
CA ILE A 23 -22.51 21.83 -2.81
C ILE A 23 -23.02 21.24 -1.51
N ARG A 24 -23.52 20.00 -1.57
CA ARG A 24 -24.12 19.30 -0.41
C ARG A 24 -23.10 18.51 0.40
N SER A 25 -21.96 18.16 -0.21
CA SER A 25 -20.91 17.34 0.40
C SER A 25 -19.56 17.59 -0.25
N LYS A 26 -18.48 17.26 0.48
CA LYS A 26 -17.11 17.25 -0.06
C LYS A 26 -16.96 16.29 -1.26
N SER A 27 -17.63 15.15 -1.22
CA SER A 27 -17.66 14.17 -2.33
C SER A 27 -18.17 14.75 -3.66
N GLN A 28 -19.02 15.77 -3.64
CA GLN A 28 -19.47 16.45 -4.85
C GLN A 28 -18.35 17.29 -5.48
N VAL A 29 -17.48 17.90 -4.66
CA VAL A 29 -16.28 18.60 -5.12
C VAL A 29 -15.31 17.61 -5.76
N TYR A 30 -15.05 16.48 -5.09
CA TYR A 30 -14.24 15.39 -5.64
C TYR A 30 -14.73 14.93 -7.02
N GLN A 31 -16.03 14.68 -7.19
CA GLN A 31 -16.59 14.28 -8.49
C GLN A 31 -16.42 15.35 -9.58
N MET A 32 -16.47 16.63 -9.23
CA MET A 32 -16.22 17.71 -10.17
C MET A 32 -14.74 17.76 -10.58
N LEU A 33 -13.82 17.49 -9.64
CA LEU A 33 -12.38 17.39 -9.92
C LEU A 33 -12.06 16.20 -10.84
N VAL A 34 -12.58 15.00 -10.55
CA VAL A 34 -12.41 13.81 -11.39
C VAL A 34 -12.85 14.03 -12.83
N LYS A 35 -13.96 14.75 -13.04
CA LYS A 35 -14.49 15.04 -14.39
C LYS A 35 -13.79 16.19 -15.08
N GLY A 36 -13.29 17.16 -14.31
CA GLY A 36 -12.77 18.42 -14.81
C GLY A 36 -11.26 18.44 -15.03
N VAL A 37 -10.50 17.59 -14.32
CA VAL A 37 -9.05 17.52 -14.42
C VAL A 37 -8.62 16.34 -15.29
N GLN A 38 -7.65 16.58 -16.17
CA GLN A 38 -7.13 15.56 -17.07
C GLN A 38 -6.01 14.79 -16.36
N VAL A 39 -5.91 13.49 -16.61
CA VAL A 39 -4.84 12.65 -16.06
C VAL A 39 -3.49 13.13 -16.62
N GLY A 40 -2.48 13.26 -15.76
CA GLY A 40 -1.13 13.72 -16.13
C GLY A 40 -0.95 15.24 -16.25
N THR A 41 -1.96 16.05 -15.96
CA THR A 41 -1.86 17.54 -15.97
C THR A 41 -2.07 18.17 -14.59
N GLY A 42 -1.89 17.38 -13.52
CA GLY A 42 -2.13 17.80 -12.13
C GLY A 42 -1.30 19.00 -11.69
N GLU A 43 -0.03 19.07 -12.09
CA GLU A 43 0.86 20.21 -11.77
C GLU A 43 0.32 21.55 -12.31
N ILE A 44 -0.34 21.53 -13.47
CA ILE A 44 -0.94 22.73 -14.06
C ILE A 44 -2.17 23.15 -13.25
N PHE A 45 -2.96 22.17 -12.78
CA PHE A 45 -4.11 22.42 -11.92
C PHE A 45 -3.69 22.99 -10.56
N GLU A 46 -2.66 22.44 -9.92
CA GLU A 46 -2.10 22.94 -8.66
C GLU A 46 -1.64 24.38 -8.77
N ARG A 47 -0.86 24.69 -9.80
CA ARG A 47 -0.41 26.07 -10.04
C ARG A 47 -1.58 27.04 -10.21
N CYS A 48 -2.66 26.62 -10.88
CA CYS A 48 -3.87 27.42 -11.00
C CYS A 48 -4.60 27.58 -9.65
N LEU A 49 -4.63 26.53 -8.84
CA LEU A 49 -5.24 26.56 -7.51
C LEU A 49 -4.48 27.46 -6.54
N ASP A 50 -3.15 27.37 -6.51
CA ASP A 50 -2.27 28.22 -5.70
C ASP A 50 -2.40 29.68 -6.10
N GLN A 51 -2.42 29.97 -7.40
CA GLN A 51 -2.65 31.33 -7.88
C GLN A 51 -4.02 31.89 -7.41
N ARG A 52 -5.07 31.06 -7.34
CA ARG A 52 -6.37 31.47 -6.79
C ARG A 52 -6.34 31.65 -5.28
N PHE A 53 -5.52 30.86 -4.56
CA PHE A 53 -5.26 31.07 -3.14
C PHE A 53 -4.58 32.40 -2.90
N ASP A 54 -3.48 32.70 -3.59
CA ASP A 54 -2.71 33.93 -3.43
C ASP A 54 -3.57 35.17 -3.70
N MET A 55 -4.35 35.14 -4.78
CA MET A 55 -5.30 36.21 -5.10
C MET A 55 -6.36 36.40 -4.00
N THR A 56 -6.88 35.31 -3.45
CA THR A 56 -7.92 35.37 -2.40
C THR A 56 -7.34 35.79 -1.06
N GLN A 57 -6.11 35.39 -0.74
CA GLN A 57 -5.40 35.79 0.47
C GLN A 57 -5.08 37.28 0.43
N ALA A 58 -4.62 37.81 -0.71
CA ALA A 58 -4.44 39.25 -0.91
C ALA A 58 -5.75 40.06 -0.76
N GLU A 59 -6.90 39.51 -1.16
CA GLU A 59 -8.23 40.13 -0.93
C GLU A 59 -8.62 40.17 0.56
N ILE A 60 -8.12 39.22 1.37
CA ILE A 60 -8.37 39.14 2.82
C ILE A 60 -7.46 40.10 3.59
N ASP A 61 -6.17 40.13 3.21
CA ASP A 61 -5.14 40.93 3.89
C ASP A 61 -5.26 42.42 3.58
N ASN A 62 -5.78 42.78 2.40
CA ASN A 62 -6.06 44.17 2.00
C ASN A 62 -7.55 44.40 1.69
N PRO A 63 -8.43 44.34 2.70
CA PRO A 63 -9.86 44.37 2.49
C PRO A 63 -10.34 45.77 2.09
N LYS A 64 -10.98 45.88 0.92
CA LYS A 64 -11.63 47.14 0.49
C LYS A 64 -12.93 47.45 1.27
N SER A 65 -13.48 46.48 2.01
CA SER A 65 -14.71 46.57 2.80
C SER A 65 -14.91 45.26 3.59
N GLU A 66 -15.48 45.32 4.80
CA GLU A 66 -15.81 44.15 5.63
C GLU A 66 -16.67 43.11 4.90
N LEU A 67 -17.63 43.55 4.08
CA LEU A 67 -18.48 42.65 3.31
C LEU A 67 -17.69 41.89 2.24
N LYS A 68 -16.70 42.55 1.63
CA LYS A 68 -15.78 41.91 0.66
C LYS A 68 -14.82 40.95 1.37
N GLN A 69 -14.34 41.30 2.56
CA GLN A 69 -13.51 40.43 3.39
C GLN A 69 -14.25 39.15 3.80
N ALA A 70 -15.50 39.28 4.27
CA ALA A 70 -16.33 38.12 4.62
C ALA A 70 -16.58 37.19 3.42
N LYS A 71 -16.77 37.76 2.22
CA LYS A 71 -16.89 36.97 0.97
C LYS A 71 -15.56 36.28 0.61
N ALA A 72 -14.43 36.96 0.76
CA ALA A 72 -13.10 36.40 0.50
C ALA A 72 -12.75 35.26 1.47
N ILE A 73 -13.09 35.37 2.76
CA ILE A 73 -12.95 34.28 3.75
C ILE A 73 -13.78 33.06 3.34
N ARG A 74 -15.01 33.26 2.84
CA ARG A 74 -15.84 32.16 2.33
C ARG A 74 -15.27 31.52 1.06
N LYS A 75 -14.68 32.31 0.15
CA LYS A 75 -13.93 31.78 -1.00
C LYS A 75 -12.74 30.93 -0.54
N LEU A 76 -11.96 31.42 0.43
CA LEU A 76 -10.81 30.72 0.97
C LEU A 76 -11.19 29.35 1.55
N ARG A 77 -12.31 29.26 2.28
CA ARG A 77 -12.86 27.98 2.77
C ARG A 77 -13.25 27.03 1.64
N ALA A 78 -13.83 27.55 0.55
CA ALA A 78 -14.16 26.75 -0.63
C ALA A 78 -12.89 26.23 -1.31
N LEU A 79 -11.88 27.09 -1.50
CA LEU A 79 -10.58 26.70 -2.05
C LEU A 79 -9.88 25.65 -1.17
N ASN A 80 -9.92 25.78 0.17
CA ASN A 80 -9.35 24.77 1.08
C ASN A 80 -10.06 23.41 0.97
N THR A 81 -11.38 23.41 0.72
CA THR A 81 -12.09 22.16 0.41
C THR A 81 -11.59 21.57 -0.91
N ILE A 82 -11.41 22.38 -1.95
CA ILE A 82 -10.86 21.92 -3.24
C ILE A 82 -9.47 21.31 -3.04
N ARG A 83 -8.60 21.96 -2.26
CA ARG A 83 -7.24 21.48 -1.96
C ARG A 83 -7.26 20.11 -1.30
N GLY A 84 -8.05 19.93 -0.24
CA GLY A 84 -8.12 18.65 0.47
C GLY A 84 -8.68 17.51 -0.37
N GLU A 85 -9.71 17.77 -1.19
CA GLU A 85 -10.24 16.75 -2.11
C GLU A 85 -9.29 16.47 -3.28
N TRP A 86 -8.50 17.47 -3.71
CA TRP A 86 -7.46 17.31 -4.70
C TRP A 86 -6.30 16.46 -4.18
N GLU A 87 -5.82 16.70 -2.95
CA GLU A 87 -4.80 15.87 -2.28
C GLU A 87 -5.28 14.42 -2.16
N GLN A 88 -6.53 14.20 -1.77
CA GLN A 88 -7.12 12.86 -1.73
C GLN A 88 -7.17 12.22 -3.13
N TRP A 89 -7.60 12.96 -4.14
CA TRP A 89 -7.62 12.49 -5.52
C TRP A 89 -6.22 12.15 -6.03
N GLN A 90 -5.20 12.94 -5.69
CA GLN A 90 -3.82 12.65 -6.08
C GLN A 90 -3.29 11.39 -5.42
N GLU A 91 -3.56 11.18 -4.13
CA GLU A 91 -3.18 9.93 -3.47
C GLU A 91 -3.84 8.73 -4.14
N GLU A 92 -5.15 8.81 -4.43
CA GLU A 92 -5.88 7.74 -5.11
C GLU A 92 -5.37 7.48 -6.55
N ASN A 93 -5.07 8.53 -7.32
CA ASN A 93 -4.56 8.37 -8.68
C ASN A 93 -3.11 7.92 -8.72
N ARG A 94 -2.25 8.40 -7.81
CA ARG A 94 -0.87 7.94 -7.70
C ARG A 94 -0.81 6.45 -7.39
N VAL A 95 -1.73 5.97 -6.55
CA VAL A 95 -1.90 4.54 -6.28
C VAL A 95 -2.32 3.78 -7.56
N SER A 96 -3.29 4.32 -8.30
CA SER A 96 -3.75 3.73 -9.57
C SER A 96 -2.65 3.68 -10.64
N GLU A 97 -1.87 4.75 -10.78
CA GLU A 97 -0.72 4.84 -11.68
C GLU A 97 0.40 3.88 -11.28
N THR A 98 0.69 3.76 -9.97
CA THR A 98 1.68 2.82 -9.45
C THR A 98 1.30 1.38 -9.77
N ILE A 99 0.03 1.00 -9.55
CA ILE A 99 -0.48 -0.34 -9.89
C ILE A 99 -0.42 -0.56 -11.40
N THR A 100 -0.84 0.42 -12.21
CA THR A 100 -0.82 0.32 -13.67
C THR A 100 0.60 0.14 -14.21
N SER A 101 1.56 0.91 -13.67
CA SER A 101 2.98 0.80 -14.01
C SER A 101 3.56 -0.55 -13.59
N ALA A 102 3.21 -1.04 -12.40
CA ALA A 102 3.59 -2.36 -11.91
C ALA A 102 3.10 -3.48 -12.84
N ILE A 103 1.82 -3.46 -13.23
CA ILE A 103 1.25 -4.42 -14.18
C ILE A 103 2.01 -4.36 -15.51
N LYS A 104 2.28 -3.16 -16.02
CA LYS A 104 3.04 -2.99 -17.26
C LYS A 104 4.45 -3.56 -17.14
N SER A 105 5.16 -3.28 -16.05
CA SER A 105 6.51 -3.80 -15.81
C SER A 105 6.56 -5.32 -15.76
N ILE A 106 5.55 -5.97 -15.17
CA ILE A 106 5.49 -7.44 -15.07
C ILE A 106 5.10 -8.06 -16.42
N THR A 107 4.12 -7.48 -17.11
CA THR A 107 3.57 -8.06 -18.35
C THR A 107 4.47 -7.88 -19.56
N THR A 108 5.28 -6.80 -19.57
CA THR A 108 6.24 -6.52 -20.65
C THR A 108 7.61 -7.14 -20.40
N ALA A 109 7.87 -7.67 -19.20
CA ALA A 109 9.11 -8.38 -18.91
C ALA A 109 9.19 -9.71 -19.70
N GLU A 110 10.41 -10.07 -20.06
CA GLU A 110 10.71 -11.37 -20.65
C GLU A 110 10.32 -12.49 -19.68
N PRO A 111 9.88 -13.68 -20.16
CA PRO A 111 9.40 -14.76 -19.30
C PRO A 111 10.33 -15.10 -18.12
N ALA A 112 11.64 -15.16 -18.38
CA ALA A 112 12.66 -15.45 -17.36
C ALA A 112 12.76 -14.38 -16.26
N ASP A 113 12.45 -13.12 -16.58
CA ASP A 113 12.60 -11.97 -15.69
C ASP A 113 11.31 -11.58 -14.98
N ARG A 114 10.17 -12.20 -15.31
CA ARG A 114 8.85 -11.82 -14.74
C ARG A 114 8.78 -11.96 -13.23
N PHE A 115 9.38 -13.01 -12.69
CA PHE A 115 9.46 -13.19 -11.24
C PHE A 115 10.27 -12.06 -10.60
N THR A 116 11.44 -11.75 -11.15
CA THR A 116 12.29 -10.65 -10.69
C THR A 116 11.59 -9.29 -10.84
N ALA A 117 10.83 -9.08 -11.91
CA ALA A 117 10.03 -7.88 -12.10
C ALA A 117 8.97 -7.74 -11.01
N LEU A 118 8.29 -8.84 -10.64
CA LEU A 118 7.37 -8.85 -9.50
C LEU A 118 8.11 -8.54 -8.18
N LEU A 119 9.25 -9.18 -7.91
CA LEU A 119 10.02 -8.92 -6.70
C LEU A 119 10.40 -7.44 -6.55
N ARG A 120 10.78 -6.77 -7.64
CA ARG A 120 11.06 -5.32 -7.64
C ARG A 120 9.83 -4.49 -7.34
N VAL A 121 8.68 -4.85 -7.90
CA VAL A 121 7.40 -4.17 -7.68
C VAL A 121 6.95 -4.28 -6.22
N ILE A 122 7.09 -5.47 -5.63
CA ILE A 122 6.66 -5.70 -4.26
C ILE A 122 7.72 -5.30 -3.23
N ASP A 123 8.96 -5.00 -3.62
CA ASP A 123 10.03 -4.65 -2.67
C ASP A 123 9.59 -3.58 -1.65
N PRO A 124 9.65 -3.85 -0.32
CA PRO A 124 9.24 -2.90 0.70
C PRO A 124 10.10 -1.63 0.75
N ASN A 125 11.25 -1.60 0.06
CA ASN A 125 12.13 -0.44 -0.02
C ASN A 125 11.78 0.53 -1.18
N GLN A 126 10.75 0.22 -1.98
CA GLN A 126 10.25 1.15 -3.00
C GLN A 126 9.65 2.42 -2.38
N GLN A 127 9.63 3.52 -3.12
CA GLN A 127 9.03 4.79 -2.69
C GLN A 127 7.93 5.26 -3.67
N PRO A 128 6.63 5.13 -3.33
CA PRO A 128 6.07 4.47 -2.13
C PRO A 128 6.01 2.93 -2.26
N PRO A 129 6.10 2.18 -1.14
CA PRO A 129 5.92 0.73 -1.18
C PRO A 129 4.44 0.37 -1.30
N LEU A 130 4.13 -0.73 -2.00
CA LEU A 130 2.74 -1.17 -2.16
C LEU A 130 2.12 -1.60 -0.81
N THR A 131 0.89 -1.18 -0.54
CA THR A 131 0.10 -1.67 0.61
C THR A 131 -0.46 -3.07 0.33
N LEU A 132 -0.91 -3.78 1.38
CA LEU A 132 -1.54 -5.10 1.22
C LEU A 132 -2.78 -5.04 0.29
N GLN A 133 -3.55 -3.96 0.38
CA GLN A 133 -4.71 -3.73 -0.50
C GLN A 133 -4.29 -3.50 -1.95
N GLN A 134 -3.18 -2.79 -2.18
CA GLN A 134 -2.64 -2.55 -3.51
C GLN A 134 -2.04 -3.83 -4.12
N LEU A 135 -1.36 -4.66 -3.32
CA LEU A 135 -0.90 -6.00 -3.72
C LEU A 135 -2.09 -6.90 -4.11
N ALA A 136 -3.17 -6.90 -3.32
CA ALA A 136 -4.39 -7.63 -3.65
C ALA A 136 -5.03 -7.11 -4.96
N SER A 137 -4.93 -5.80 -5.21
CA SER A 137 -5.44 -5.16 -6.42
C SER A 137 -4.58 -5.43 -7.65
N LEU A 138 -3.27 -5.69 -7.47
CA LEU A 138 -2.34 -6.12 -8.52
C LEU A 138 -2.65 -7.54 -9.04
N ALA A 139 -3.02 -8.47 -8.16
CA ALA A 139 -3.28 -9.86 -8.54
C ALA A 139 -4.47 -10.01 -9.50
N LYS A 140 -5.51 -9.17 -9.38
CA LYS A 140 -6.73 -9.28 -10.18
C LYS A 140 -6.50 -9.00 -11.69
N PRO A 141 -5.86 -7.89 -12.10
CA PRO A 141 -5.52 -7.65 -13.50
C PRO A 141 -4.57 -8.69 -14.10
N LEU A 142 -3.57 -9.15 -13.34
CA LEU A 142 -2.66 -10.21 -13.80
C LEU A 142 -3.41 -11.50 -14.13
N LYS A 143 -4.36 -11.90 -13.27
CA LYS A 143 -5.24 -13.05 -13.51
C LYS A 143 -6.13 -12.85 -14.74
N GLN A 144 -6.69 -11.65 -14.93
CA GLN A 144 -7.53 -11.35 -16.09
C GLN A 144 -6.73 -11.39 -17.40
N GLN A 145 -5.51 -10.84 -17.42
CA GLN A 145 -4.63 -10.89 -18.58
C GLN A 145 -4.17 -12.31 -18.91
N ALA A 146 -3.88 -13.13 -17.88
CA ALA A 146 -3.60 -14.55 -18.05
C ALA A 146 -4.76 -15.30 -18.73
N GLN A 147 -6.02 -14.98 -18.37
CA GLN A 147 -7.21 -15.60 -18.97
C GLN A 147 -7.47 -15.15 -20.42
N GLN A 148 -7.05 -13.92 -20.76
CA GLN A 148 -7.25 -13.34 -22.10
C GLN A 148 -6.16 -13.77 -23.09
N ALA A 149 -4.94 -14.00 -22.61
CA ALA A 149 -3.84 -14.54 -23.40
C ALA A 149 -4.04 -16.07 -23.53
N SER A 150 -4.72 -16.55 -24.58
CA SER A 150 -4.90 -17.98 -24.79
C SER A 150 -3.56 -18.74 -24.83
N GLU A 151 -3.50 -19.90 -24.16
CA GLU A 151 -2.42 -20.92 -24.09
C GLU A 151 -1.02 -20.48 -24.55
N SER A 152 -0.42 -19.52 -23.84
CA SER A 152 1.00 -19.19 -23.95
C SER A 152 1.70 -19.41 -22.62
N ASP A 153 3.02 -19.63 -22.63
CA ASP A 153 3.81 -19.69 -21.39
C ASP A 153 3.66 -18.38 -20.60
N THR A 154 3.40 -17.27 -21.29
CA THR A 154 3.04 -15.98 -20.67
C THR A 154 1.75 -16.02 -19.87
N ALA A 155 0.73 -16.69 -20.39
CA ALA A 155 -0.52 -16.84 -19.67
C ALA A 155 -0.34 -17.68 -18.39
N LYS A 156 0.47 -18.74 -18.47
CA LYS A 156 0.79 -19.58 -17.31
C LYS A 156 1.56 -18.82 -16.25
N ASP A 157 2.62 -18.10 -16.64
CA ASP A 157 3.42 -17.29 -15.72
C ASP A 157 2.55 -16.25 -15.00
N LEU A 158 1.80 -15.44 -15.75
CA LEU A 158 0.94 -14.40 -15.17
C LEU A 158 -0.14 -14.99 -14.25
N GLY A 159 -0.65 -16.18 -14.60
CA GLY A 159 -1.56 -16.95 -13.77
C GLY A 159 -0.92 -17.38 -12.45
N GLN A 160 0.27 -17.98 -12.50
CA GLN A 160 1.03 -18.41 -11.32
C GLN A 160 1.46 -17.23 -10.44
N LEU A 161 1.87 -16.10 -11.02
CA LEU A 161 2.15 -14.87 -10.26
C LEU A 161 0.91 -14.38 -9.51
N ALA A 162 -0.25 -14.30 -10.17
CA ALA A 162 -1.49 -13.85 -9.56
C ALA A 162 -1.98 -14.81 -8.45
N ALA A 163 -1.85 -16.11 -8.69
CA ALA A 163 -2.19 -17.15 -7.72
C ALA A 163 -1.28 -17.05 -6.49
N GLY A 164 0.03 -16.95 -6.68
CA GLY A 164 1.00 -16.83 -5.59
C GLY A 164 0.82 -15.57 -4.75
N ILE A 165 0.51 -14.42 -5.37
CA ILE A 165 0.18 -13.19 -4.61
C ILE A 165 -1.05 -13.42 -3.73
N THR A 166 -2.08 -14.05 -4.28
CA THR A 166 -3.32 -14.33 -3.56
C THR A 166 -3.09 -15.31 -2.41
N ALA A 167 -2.34 -16.38 -2.65
CA ALA A 167 -1.97 -17.37 -1.64
C ALA A 167 -1.13 -16.74 -0.52
N GLY A 168 -0.13 -15.94 -0.87
CA GLY A 168 0.72 -15.23 0.10
C GLY A 168 -0.06 -14.29 1.00
N LEU A 169 -1.01 -13.54 0.45
CA LEU A 169 -1.90 -12.66 1.24
C LEU A 169 -2.83 -13.47 2.16
N ALA A 170 -3.35 -14.61 1.70
CA ALA A 170 -4.18 -15.50 2.54
C ALA A 170 -3.36 -16.17 3.65
N SER A 171 -2.10 -16.54 3.38
CA SER A 171 -1.15 -17.03 4.37
C SER A 171 -0.80 -15.95 5.38
N TRP A 172 -0.61 -14.69 4.94
CA TRP A 172 -0.39 -13.56 5.84
C TRP A 172 -1.57 -13.32 6.78
N GLN A 173 -2.82 -13.36 6.31
CA GLN A 173 -4.00 -13.20 7.17
C GLN A 173 -4.05 -14.20 8.33
N ARG A 174 -3.50 -15.41 8.15
CA ARG A 174 -3.40 -16.43 9.20
C ARG A 174 -2.21 -16.21 10.13
N LEU A 175 -1.16 -15.54 9.64
CA LEU A 175 0.08 -15.28 10.36
C LEU A 175 0.03 -13.99 11.19
N GLU A 176 -0.72 -12.98 10.75
CA GLU A 176 -0.75 -11.64 11.32
C GLU A 176 -1.01 -11.64 12.84
N ASP A 177 -2.01 -12.41 13.29
CA ASP A 177 -2.35 -12.55 14.72
C ASP A 177 -1.25 -13.23 15.54
N TYR A 178 -0.36 -14.00 14.90
CA TYR A 178 0.73 -14.74 15.52
C TYR A 178 2.10 -14.11 15.27
N LEU A 179 2.14 -12.91 14.69
CA LEU A 179 3.37 -12.23 14.31
C LEU A 179 4.33 -12.06 15.50
N VAL A 180 3.79 -11.68 16.66
CA VAL A 180 4.57 -11.41 17.88
C VAL A 180 4.09 -12.21 19.08
N SER A 181 3.14 -13.14 18.91
CA SER A 181 2.60 -13.92 20.04
C SER A 181 3.68 -14.75 20.74
N TRP A 182 4.72 -15.17 20.00
CA TRP A 182 5.89 -15.87 20.54
C TRP A 182 6.68 -15.03 21.56
N ILE A 183 6.64 -13.69 21.45
CA ILE A 183 7.29 -12.78 22.41
C ILE A 183 6.62 -12.85 23.78
N TYR A 184 5.33 -13.20 23.86
CA TYR A 184 4.57 -13.21 25.10
C TYR A 184 4.43 -14.59 25.73
N ASP A 185 4.75 -15.65 24.98
CA ASP A 185 4.67 -17.04 25.45
C ASP A 185 5.91 -17.44 26.29
N GLN A 186 6.53 -16.45 26.97
CA GLN A 186 7.88 -16.48 27.61
C GLN A 186 8.06 -17.46 28.77
N SER A 187 7.09 -18.29 29.09
CA SER A 187 7.16 -19.13 30.29
C SER A 187 8.28 -20.20 30.24
N ARG A 188 8.97 -20.44 29.09
CA ARG A 188 9.93 -21.56 28.93
C ARG A 188 11.08 -21.38 27.91
N GLY A 189 11.67 -20.19 27.71
CA GLY A 189 12.85 -20.11 26.81
C GLY A 189 13.48 -18.72 26.60
N SER A 190 14.62 -18.69 25.90
CA SER A 190 15.30 -17.46 25.45
C SER A 190 14.50 -16.77 24.34
N LEU A 191 14.33 -15.45 24.45
CA LEU A 191 13.76 -14.61 23.40
C LEU A 191 14.71 -14.56 22.20
N GLY A 192 14.20 -14.88 21.01
CA GLY A 192 14.97 -14.79 19.79
C GLY A 192 14.30 -15.51 18.62
N PHE A 193 14.92 -15.38 17.45
CA PHE A 193 14.58 -16.17 16.26
C PHE A 193 15.24 -17.56 16.28
N GLU A 194 16.17 -17.77 17.20
CA GLU A 194 16.90 -19.02 17.39
C GLU A 194 16.23 -19.88 18.46
N GLY A 195 16.19 -21.19 18.22
CA GLY A 195 15.77 -22.20 19.19
C GLY A 195 15.47 -23.54 18.51
N THR A 196 15.60 -24.65 19.22
CA THR A 196 15.11 -25.97 18.72
C THR A 196 13.57 -25.93 18.57
N PRO A 197 12.89 -26.79 17.81
CA PRO A 197 11.42 -26.81 17.71
C PRO A 197 10.68 -26.93 19.06
N GLU A 198 11.40 -27.39 20.09
CA GLU A 198 10.97 -27.48 21.48
C GLU A 198 11.09 -26.13 22.22
N GLN A 199 12.02 -25.27 21.80
CA GLN A 199 12.14 -23.86 22.18
C GLN A 199 11.29 -23.03 21.21
N ARG A 200 10.19 -22.45 21.71
CA ARG A 200 9.11 -21.82 20.92
C ARG A 200 9.53 -20.55 20.16
N GLY A 201 10.38 -20.66 19.15
CA GLY A 201 10.77 -19.58 18.25
C GLY A 201 9.68 -19.23 17.21
N PRO A 202 9.76 -18.04 16.59
CA PRO A 202 8.77 -17.58 15.60
C PRO A 202 8.64 -18.51 14.40
N TRP A 203 9.75 -19.07 13.91
CA TRP A 203 9.75 -19.92 12.71
C TRP A 203 8.88 -21.17 12.87
N GLY A 204 9.03 -21.90 13.98
CA GLY A 204 8.23 -23.10 14.24
C GLY A 204 6.75 -22.78 14.47
N LEU A 205 6.44 -21.60 15.02
CA LEU A 205 5.08 -21.12 15.18
C LEU A 205 4.44 -20.76 13.83
N TRP A 206 5.12 -19.94 13.02
CA TRP A 206 4.66 -19.51 11.71
C TRP A 206 4.53 -20.68 10.73
N GLY A 207 5.44 -21.66 10.78
CA GLY A 207 5.36 -22.89 9.99
C GLY A 207 4.11 -23.73 10.25
N LYS A 208 3.48 -23.62 11.43
CA LYS A 208 2.20 -24.29 11.75
C LYS A 208 0.97 -23.52 11.26
N LYS A 209 1.14 -22.28 10.78
CA LYS A 209 0.06 -21.39 10.35
C LYS A 209 -0.05 -21.24 8.84
N VAL A 210 0.96 -21.70 8.11
CA VAL A 210 0.96 -21.76 6.65
C VAL A 210 0.66 -23.19 6.18
N ASP A 211 -0.26 -23.32 5.23
CA ASP A 211 -0.66 -24.61 4.65
C ASP A 211 0.21 -25.03 3.46
N SER A 212 0.90 -24.08 2.84
CA SER A 212 1.67 -24.33 1.63
C SER A 212 3.01 -25.02 1.93
N PRO A 213 3.38 -26.06 1.16
CA PRO A 213 4.58 -26.87 1.44
C PRO A 213 5.87 -26.06 1.45
N LEU A 214 6.07 -25.15 0.50
CA LEU A 214 7.33 -24.41 0.36
C LEU A 214 7.59 -23.48 1.56
N PRO A 215 6.70 -22.53 1.93
CA PRO A 215 6.90 -21.71 3.12
C PRO A 215 6.99 -22.52 4.41
N GLN A 216 6.19 -23.58 4.54
CA GLN A 216 6.24 -24.47 5.70
C GLN A 216 7.60 -25.15 5.83
N SER A 217 8.15 -25.68 4.74
CA SER A 217 9.47 -26.32 4.74
C SER A 217 10.57 -25.34 5.12
N LEU A 218 10.55 -24.12 4.57
CA LEU A 218 11.54 -23.09 4.91
C LEU A 218 11.48 -22.75 6.39
N PHE A 219 10.29 -22.51 6.93
CA PHE A 219 10.12 -22.17 8.34
C PHE A 219 10.54 -23.32 9.27
N GLN A 220 10.33 -24.58 8.86
CA GLN A 220 10.84 -25.73 9.60
C GLN A 220 12.37 -25.82 9.56
N THR A 221 12.99 -25.63 8.39
CA THR A 221 14.46 -25.58 8.23
C THR A 221 15.06 -24.49 9.12
N LEU A 222 14.48 -23.29 9.12
CA LEU A 222 14.91 -22.18 9.97
C LEU A 222 14.70 -22.48 11.46
N ALA A 223 13.58 -23.10 11.84
CA ALA A 223 13.32 -23.53 13.21
C ALA A 223 14.26 -24.65 13.70
N LEU A 224 14.89 -25.37 12.78
CA LEU A 224 15.86 -26.43 13.07
C LEU A 224 17.32 -25.94 12.96
N ASN A 225 17.54 -24.64 12.66
CA ASN A 225 18.85 -24.08 12.34
C ASN A 225 19.61 -24.90 11.26
N GLN A 226 18.86 -25.45 10.30
CA GLN A 226 19.43 -26.22 9.19
C GLN A 226 19.96 -25.30 8.08
N SER A 227 20.86 -25.83 7.26
CA SER A 227 21.48 -25.07 6.17
C SER A 227 20.44 -24.67 5.12
N PHE A 228 20.35 -23.37 4.83
CA PHE A 228 19.52 -22.86 3.74
C PHE A 228 19.97 -23.40 2.38
N HIS A 229 21.27 -23.61 2.19
CA HIS A 229 21.81 -24.17 0.94
C HIS A 229 21.30 -25.60 0.72
N GLU A 230 21.34 -26.44 1.75
CA GLU A 230 20.83 -27.83 1.67
C GLU A 230 19.32 -27.86 1.47
N TRP A 231 18.59 -26.93 2.09
CA TRP A 231 17.15 -26.76 1.84
C TRP A 231 16.88 -26.38 0.39
N ALA A 232 17.64 -25.45 -0.19
CA ALA A 232 17.48 -25.03 -1.58
C ALA A 232 17.75 -26.19 -2.55
N ASP A 233 18.77 -27.02 -2.29
CA ASP A 233 19.10 -28.20 -3.10
C ASP A 233 18.03 -29.31 -3.04
N THR A 234 17.24 -29.35 -1.96
CA THR A 234 16.17 -30.35 -1.76
C THR A 234 14.80 -29.89 -2.29
N GLN A 235 14.68 -28.64 -2.74
CA GLN A 235 13.45 -28.19 -3.38
C GLN A 235 13.39 -28.72 -4.83
N PRO A 236 12.36 -29.50 -5.21
CA PRO A 236 12.14 -29.83 -6.62
C PRO A 236 11.91 -28.56 -7.45
N SER A 237 11.83 -28.68 -8.77
CA SER A 237 11.42 -27.58 -9.66
C SER A 237 9.99 -27.13 -9.32
N LEU A 238 9.86 -26.30 -8.30
CA LEU A 238 8.59 -25.83 -7.78
C LEU A 238 8.01 -24.79 -8.72
N GLU A 239 6.69 -24.80 -8.81
CA GLU A 239 5.96 -23.83 -9.60
C GLU A 239 6.22 -22.41 -9.10
N LEU A 240 6.22 -21.46 -10.04
CA LEU A 240 6.43 -20.04 -9.77
C LEU A 240 5.47 -19.51 -8.71
N GLU A 241 4.25 -20.05 -8.65
CA GLU A 241 3.24 -19.72 -7.64
C GLU A 241 3.76 -19.85 -6.21
N ALA A 242 4.42 -20.97 -5.89
CA ALA A 242 4.91 -21.24 -4.54
C ALA A 242 6.00 -20.25 -4.12
N TRP A 243 6.90 -19.90 -5.06
CA TRP A 243 7.95 -18.91 -4.83
C TRP A 243 7.39 -17.50 -4.60
N VAL A 244 6.35 -17.14 -5.36
CA VAL A 244 5.67 -15.86 -5.19
C VAL A 244 4.93 -15.80 -3.85
N GLU A 245 4.24 -16.87 -3.47
CA GLU A 245 3.62 -16.98 -2.14
C GLU A 245 4.66 -16.73 -1.04
N LEU A 246 5.79 -17.45 -1.10
CA LEU A 246 6.86 -17.33 -0.13
C LEU A 246 7.40 -15.88 -0.07
N ALA A 247 7.67 -15.26 -1.22
CA ALA A 247 8.16 -13.89 -1.28
C ALA A 247 7.19 -12.89 -0.62
N VAL A 248 5.89 -13.03 -0.89
CA VAL A 248 4.85 -12.17 -0.27
C VAL A 248 4.78 -12.40 1.24
N ILE A 249 4.83 -13.64 1.72
CA ILE A 249 4.82 -13.94 3.16
C ILE A 249 6.03 -13.29 3.86
N LEU A 250 7.24 -13.50 3.33
CA LEU A 250 8.47 -12.96 3.92
C LEU A 250 8.44 -11.43 3.97
N GLN A 251 7.94 -10.79 2.91
CA GLN A 251 7.78 -9.35 2.89
C GLN A 251 6.77 -8.88 3.95
N CYS A 252 5.62 -9.56 4.08
CA CYS A 252 4.62 -9.19 5.07
C CYS A 252 5.14 -9.36 6.50
N LEU A 253 5.88 -10.43 6.77
CA LEU A 253 6.58 -10.63 8.05
C LEU A 253 7.57 -9.50 8.34
N GLN A 254 8.44 -9.15 7.39
CA GLN A 254 9.38 -8.05 7.54
C GLN A 254 8.66 -6.74 7.89
N ARG A 255 7.65 -6.36 7.10
CA ARG A 255 6.90 -5.12 7.30
C ARG A 255 6.12 -5.12 8.62
N GLY A 256 5.50 -6.25 8.95
CA GLY A 256 4.76 -6.42 10.19
C GLY A 256 5.67 -6.23 11.40
N LEU A 257 6.84 -6.89 11.40
CA LEU A 257 7.82 -6.78 12.47
C LEU A 257 8.34 -5.35 12.61
N VAL A 258 8.77 -4.72 11.52
CA VAL A 258 9.25 -3.32 11.52
C VAL A 258 8.17 -2.39 12.09
N ASN A 259 6.94 -2.47 11.58
CA ASN A 259 5.84 -1.65 12.06
C ASN A 259 5.53 -1.88 13.55
N TRP A 260 5.66 -3.11 14.05
CA TRP A 260 5.44 -3.43 15.45
C TRP A 260 6.56 -2.87 16.34
N PHE A 261 7.82 -3.06 15.95
CA PHE A 261 8.98 -2.53 16.68
C PHE A 261 8.98 -1.00 16.70
N ASP A 262 8.68 -0.35 15.57
CA ASP A 262 8.57 1.12 15.51
C ASP A 262 7.51 1.63 16.48
N LYS A 263 6.32 1.02 16.50
CA LYS A 263 5.24 1.39 17.44
C LYS A 263 5.64 1.20 18.90
N MET A 264 6.42 0.16 19.22
CA MET A 264 6.89 -0.10 20.59
C MET A 264 7.87 0.98 21.09
N VAL A 265 8.70 1.55 20.20
CA VAL A 265 9.63 2.63 20.56
C VAL A 265 8.89 3.93 20.92
N TYR A 266 7.77 4.20 20.25
CA TYR A 266 7.00 5.44 20.46
C TYR A 266 5.89 5.33 21.52
N ASP A 267 5.46 4.13 21.91
CA ASP A 267 4.38 3.94 22.89
C ASP A 267 4.91 3.58 24.29
N SER A 268 5.25 4.60 25.09
CA SER A 268 5.66 4.47 26.50
C SER A 268 4.60 3.78 27.39
N LYS A 269 3.34 3.67 26.93
CA LYS A 269 2.27 2.93 27.63
C LYS A 269 2.31 1.42 27.38
N MET A 270 2.89 0.97 26.27
CA MET A 270 3.05 -0.47 25.99
C MET A 270 4.15 -1.10 26.87
N GLY A 271 5.22 -0.35 27.15
CA GLY A 271 6.21 -0.73 28.17
C GLY A 271 5.60 -0.89 29.57
N ALA A 272 4.66 -0.01 29.94
CA ALA A 272 3.95 -0.11 31.21
C ALA A 272 2.95 -1.30 31.25
N LYS A 273 2.25 -1.61 30.16
CA LYS A 273 1.37 -2.80 30.08
C LYS A 273 2.15 -4.11 30.19
N LEU A 274 3.33 -4.18 29.57
CA LEU A 274 4.24 -5.32 29.71
C LEU A 274 4.74 -5.47 31.16
N SER A 275 5.13 -4.36 31.80
CA SER A 275 5.49 -4.34 33.23
C SER A 275 4.37 -4.84 34.15
N ILE A 276 3.11 -4.55 33.84
CA ILE A 276 1.96 -5.02 34.62
C ILE A 276 1.72 -6.52 34.41
N SER A 277 1.93 -7.05 33.20
CA SER A 277 1.82 -8.50 32.94
C SER A 277 2.96 -9.34 33.53
N THR A 278 4.04 -8.71 34.01
CA THR A 278 5.11 -9.38 34.77
C THR A 278 4.92 -9.26 36.30
N PHE A 279 3.88 -8.55 36.77
CA PHE A 279 3.67 -8.25 38.19
C PHE A 279 2.43 -8.90 38.81
N ILE A 280 1.70 -9.76 38.08
CA ILE A 280 0.61 -10.61 38.60
C ILE A 280 1.02 -12.06 38.44
#